data_AF-A0A6G0VM34-F1
#
_entry.id   AF-A0A6G0VM34-F1
#
_cell.length_a   1.000
_cell.length_b   1.000
_cell.length_c   1.000
_cell.angle_alpha   90.00
_cell.angle_beta   90.00
_cell.angle_gamma   90.00
#
_symmetry.space_group_name_H-M   'P 1'
#
loop_
_entity.id
_entity.type
_entity.pdbx_description
1 polymer ?
#
loop_
_entity_poly.entity_id
_entity_poly.type
_entity_poly.pdbx_seq_one_letter_code
_entity_poly.pdbx_strand_id
1 'polypeptide(L)'
;MKVKSIPIISLSDLKEIIRDPANSSQRIIKITKLKETIDMINTIMLILPYLIVSYIAKRLDHKTKCEMCIRRLKTLNTSSQDCIGKEADLIGAKSKGYLTYPDGNLFIIIKHIENVLQYILKFACTNSEHKTNMLTNIFTYYITMSMRQYSYMQNQKNQKINKTKKNLSKLCY
;
A
#
# COMPACT_ATOMS: atom_id res chain seq x y z
N MET A 1 1.98 12.85 21.59
CA MET A 1 0.62 12.79 21.00
C MET A 1 -0.16 11.72 21.76
N LYS A 2 -1.31 12.07 22.38
CA LYS A 2 -2.18 11.06 23.01
C LYS A 2 -2.77 10.19 21.90
N VAL A 3 -2.49 8.90 21.92
CA VAL A 3 -3.15 7.93 21.05
C VAL A 3 -4.62 7.91 21.47
N LYS A 4 -5.52 8.50 20.67
CA LYS A 4 -6.96 8.31 20.87
C LYS A 4 -7.22 6.81 20.68
N SER A 5 -7.80 6.18 21.70
CA SER A 5 -8.18 4.76 21.65
C SER A 5 -9.07 4.54 20.42
N ILE A 6 -8.75 3.51 19.64
CA ILE A 6 -9.53 3.14 18.47
C ILE A 6 -10.96 2.82 18.96
N PRO A 7 -12.01 3.43 18.37
CA PRO A 7 -13.38 3.13 18.75
C PRO A 7 -13.68 1.65 18.46
N ILE A 8 -14.23 0.94 19.45
CA ILE A 8 -14.61 -0.47 19.35
C ILE A 8 -16.13 -0.54 19.41
N ILE A 9 -16.74 -1.18 18.40
CA ILE A 9 -18.19 -1.46 18.40
C ILE A 9 -18.38 -2.85 19.00
N SER A 10 -19.12 -2.95 20.11
CA SER A 10 -19.38 -4.21 20.80
C SER A 10 -20.70 -4.84 20.35
N LEU A 11 -20.81 -6.16 20.52
CA LEU A 11 -22.05 -6.88 20.24
C LEU A 11 -23.22 -6.44 21.15
N SER A 12 -22.91 -5.93 22.34
CA SER A 12 -23.86 -5.32 23.28
C SER A 12 -24.49 -4.05 22.70
N ASP A 13 -23.71 -3.17 22.08
CA ASP A 13 -24.19 -1.92 21.49
C ASP A 13 -25.24 -2.18 20.40
N LEU A 14 -25.01 -3.23 19.59
CA LEU A 14 -25.93 -3.65 18.54
C LEU A 14 -27.23 -4.24 19.13
N LYS A 15 -27.13 -5.05 20.19
CA LYS A 15 -28.29 -5.65 20.86
C LYS A 15 -29.18 -4.60 21.51
N GLU A 16 -28.60 -3.54 22.08
CA GLU A 16 -29.38 -2.44 22.66
C GLU A 16 -30.18 -1.67 21.61
N ILE A 17 -29.62 -1.46 20.41
CA ILE A 17 -30.32 -0.78 19.31
C ILE A 17 -31.50 -1.63 18.78
N ILE A 18 -31.35 -2.96 18.78
CA ILE A 18 -32.38 -3.89 18.29
C ILE A 18 -33.53 -4.03 19.30
N ARG A 19 -33.25 -3.94 20.60
CA ARG A 19 -34.26 -4.04 21.67
C ARG A 19 -35.17 -2.81 21.76
N ASP A 20 -34.70 -1.65 21.31
CA ASP A 20 -35.51 -0.42 21.35
C ASP A 20 -36.66 -0.47 20.32
N PRO A 21 -37.89 -0.05 20.70
CA PRO A 21 -39.04 -0.04 19.81
C PRO A 21 -38.75 0.82 18.57
N ALA A 22 -39.29 0.37 17.43
CA ALA A 22 -39.15 1.06 16.14
C ALA A 22 -39.62 2.51 16.26
N ASN A 23 -38.86 3.44 15.68
CA ASN A 23 -39.12 4.89 15.69
C ASN A 23 -39.04 5.60 17.06
N SER A 24 -38.45 4.98 18.08
CA SER A 24 -38.09 5.72 19.30
C SER A 24 -36.96 6.71 19.04
N SER A 25 -37.05 7.91 19.62
CA SER A 25 -36.01 8.94 19.55
C SER A 25 -34.66 8.43 20.06
N GLN A 26 -34.67 7.56 21.07
CA GLN A 26 -33.47 6.92 21.62
C GLN A 26 -32.78 6.01 20.62
N ARG A 27 -33.54 5.20 19.86
CA ARG A 27 -32.98 4.35 18.80
C ARG A 27 -32.34 5.16 17.68
N ILE A 28 -32.96 6.27 17.28
CA ILE A 28 -32.40 7.18 16.26
C ILE A 28 -31.05 7.75 16.73
N ILE A 29 -30.96 8.22 17.99
CA ILE A 29 -29.70 8.75 18.55
C ILE A 29 -28.60 7.68 18.57
N LYS A 30 -28.91 6.44 18.99
CA LYS A 30 -27.92 5.35 19.01
C LYS A 30 -27.47 4.95 17.61
N ILE A 31 -28.37 4.91 16.62
CA ILE A 31 -28.03 4.65 15.21
C ILE A 31 -27.14 5.76 14.65
N THR A 32 -27.42 7.02 14.95
CA THR A 32 -26.58 8.15 14.50
C THR A 32 -25.18 8.07 15.10
N LYS A 33 -25.05 7.80 16.40
CA LYS A 33 -23.74 7.57 17.04
C LYS A 33 -22.99 6.39 16.42
N LEU A 34 -23.68 5.29 16.15
CA LEU A 34 -23.09 4.12 15.49
C LEU A 34 -22.57 4.49 14.10
N LYS A 35 -23.36 5.24 13.32
CA LYS A 35 -22.95 5.75 12.01
C LYS A 35 -21.69 6.63 12.11
N GLU A 36 -21.65 7.56 13.06
CA GLU A 36 -20.46 8.40 13.30
C GLU A 36 -19.22 7.57 13.66
N THR A 37 -19.37 6.52 14.48
CA THR A 37 -18.24 5.62 14.80
C THR A 37 -17.76 4.82 13.59
N ILE A 38 -18.67 4.34 12.75
CA ILE A 38 -18.34 3.63 11.51
C ILE A 38 -17.62 4.57 10.54
N ASP A 39 -18.12 5.79 10.35
CA ASP A 39 -17.50 6.80 9.49
C ASP A 39 -16.10 7.18 10.00
N MET A 40 -15.90 7.23 11.32
CA MET A 40 -14.58 7.44 11.93
C MET A 40 -13.63 6.28 11.66
N ILE A 41 -14.07 5.03 11.82
CA ILE A 41 -13.26 3.83 11.55
C ILE A 41 -12.86 3.79 10.07
N ASN A 42 -13.81 4.01 9.16
CA ASN A 42 -13.55 4.07 7.72
C ASN A 42 -12.53 5.17 7.39
N THR A 43 -12.67 6.35 8.00
CA THR A 43 -11.72 7.45 7.83
C THR A 43 -10.31 7.07 8.31
N ILE A 44 -10.19 6.37 9.45
CA ILE A 44 -8.88 5.93 9.98
C ILE A 44 -8.24 4.89 9.05
N MET A 45 -9.03 3.90 8.59
CA MET A 45 -8.53 2.87 7.67
C MET A 45 -8.08 3.43 6.33
N LEU A 46 -8.73 4.51 5.86
CA LEU A 46 -8.30 5.19 4.64
C LEU A 46 -7.05 6.03 4.85
N ILE A 47 -6.86 6.69 6.00
CA ILE A 47 -5.73 7.62 6.22
C ILE A 47 -4.44 6.90 6.62
N LEU A 48 -4.54 5.83 7.40
CA LEU A 48 -3.39 5.17 8.00
C LEU A 48 -2.34 4.66 6.99
N PRO A 49 -2.72 3.98 5.89
CA PRO A 49 -1.75 3.53 4.89
C PRO A 49 -1.00 4.71 4.26
N TYR A 50 -1.67 5.82 3.97
CA TYR A 50 -1.01 7.00 3.41
C TYR A 50 -0.03 7.64 4.39
N LEU A 51 -0.34 7.69 5.70
CA LEU A 51 0.61 8.16 6.71
C LEU A 51 1.88 7.31 6.72
N ILE A 52 1.73 5.98 6.63
CA ILE A 52 2.85 5.03 6.58
C ILE A 52 3.68 5.25 5.33
N VAL A 53 3.04 5.33 4.16
CA VAL A 53 3.71 5.51 2.85
C VAL A 53 4.45 6.86 2.82
N SER A 54 3.82 7.94 3.26
CA SER A 54 4.46 9.27 3.35
C SER A 54 5.63 9.29 4.32
N TYR A 55 5.52 8.65 5.49
CA TYR A 55 6.61 8.56 6.46
C TYR A 55 7.82 7.80 5.87
N ILE A 56 7.56 6.66 5.21
CA ILE A 56 8.59 5.85 4.56
C ILE A 56 9.25 6.64 3.42
N ALA A 57 8.47 7.29 2.55
CA ALA A 57 8.97 8.10 1.45
C ALA A 57 9.93 9.19 1.95
N LYS A 58 9.52 9.94 2.98
CA LYS A 58 10.34 10.99 3.61
C LYS A 58 11.63 10.42 4.19
N ARG A 59 11.58 9.27 4.84
CA ARG A 59 12.76 8.65 5.43
C ARG A 59 13.74 8.09 4.38
N LEU A 60 13.22 7.57 3.27
CA LEU A 60 14.03 7.08 2.16
C LEU A 60 14.69 8.22 1.40
N ASP A 61 13.97 9.33 1.18
CA ASP A 61 14.49 10.55 0.56
C ASP A 61 15.74 11.08 1.27
N HIS A 62 15.71 11.15 2.61
CA HIS A 62 16.86 11.59 3.40
C HIS A 62 18.06 10.62 3.39
N LYS A 63 17.86 9.35 2.99
CA LYS A 63 18.91 8.32 3.00
C LYS A 63 19.54 8.10 1.62
N THR A 64 18.80 8.35 0.54
CA THR A 64 19.28 8.10 -0.82
C THR A 64 19.97 9.33 -1.39
N LYS A 65 21.05 9.13 -2.15
CA LYS A 65 21.74 10.18 -2.90
C LYS A 65 21.36 10.19 -4.39
N CYS A 66 20.53 9.23 -4.82
CA CYS A 66 20.13 9.09 -6.22
C CYS A 66 18.98 10.04 -6.53
N GLU A 67 19.24 11.08 -7.34
CA GLU A 67 18.25 12.08 -7.74
C GLU A 67 17.02 11.48 -8.43
N MET A 68 17.21 10.43 -9.22
CA MET A 68 16.11 9.71 -9.86
C MET A 68 15.21 9.00 -8.85
N CYS A 69 15.78 8.40 -7.81
CA CYS A 69 15.01 7.78 -6.73
C CYS A 69 14.28 8.85 -5.91
N ILE A 70 14.94 9.97 -5.57
CA ILE A 70 14.32 11.11 -4.87
C ILE A 70 13.11 11.62 -5.65
N ARG A 71 13.28 11.83 -6.96
CA ARG A 71 12.22 12.30 -7.88
C ARG A 71 11.08 11.30 -8.08
N ARG A 72 11.31 10.01 -7.85
CA ARG A 72 10.28 8.96 -7.91
C ARG A 72 9.64 8.66 -6.56
N LEU A 73 10.25 9.06 -5.44
CA LEU A 73 9.67 8.96 -4.10
C LEU A 73 8.76 10.16 -3.80
N LYS A 74 9.09 11.32 -4.35
CA LYS A 74 8.29 12.56 -4.34
C LYS A 74 7.42 12.62 -5.59
N THR A 75 6.17 13.04 -5.50
CA THR A 75 5.23 12.99 -6.64
C THR A 75 5.73 13.74 -7.88
N LEU A 76 5.75 13.06 -9.03
CA LEU A 76 5.36 13.64 -10.31
C LEU A 76 3.89 13.31 -10.50
N ASN A 77 3.01 14.31 -10.43
CA ASN A 77 1.61 14.18 -10.84
C ASN A 77 1.55 13.91 -12.35
N THR A 78 1.83 12.68 -12.80
CA THR A 78 1.53 12.29 -14.18
C THR A 78 0.07 11.88 -14.22
N SER A 79 -0.72 12.81 -14.75
CA SER A 79 -2.14 12.79 -15.04
C SER A 79 -2.54 11.68 -16.03
N SER A 80 -2.35 10.43 -15.65
CA SER A 80 -2.88 9.30 -16.42
C SER A 80 -3.16 8.11 -15.52
N GLN A 81 -4.45 7.88 -15.34
CA GLN A 81 -5.11 6.63 -14.98
C GLN A 81 -4.90 6.09 -13.55
N ASP A 82 -6.02 6.16 -12.83
CA ASP A 82 -6.43 5.45 -11.61
C ASP A 82 -5.94 6.00 -10.25
N CYS A 83 -6.93 6.61 -9.57
CA CYS A 83 -7.15 6.73 -8.12
C CYS A 83 -6.40 7.78 -7.27
N ILE A 84 -5.75 8.78 -7.84
CA ILE A 84 -5.13 9.85 -7.02
C ILE A 84 -5.85 11.18 -7.25
N GLY A 85 -6.83 11.49 -6.40
CA GLY A 85 -7.49 12.80 -6.42
C GLY A 85 -8.21 13.07 -5.11
N LYS A 86 -9.27 12.33 -4.80
CA LYS A 86 -10.11 12.63 -3.64
C LYS A 86 -9.45 12.29 -2.30
N GLU A 87 -8.79 11.13 -2.18
CA GLU A 87 -8.13 10.76 -0.91
C GLU A 87 -6.86 11.59 -0.64
N ALA A 88 -6.11 11.92 -1.69
CA ALA A 88 -4.93 12.77 -1.61
C ALA A 88 -5.29 14.20 -1.13
N ASP A 89 -6.37 14.76 -1.67
CA ASP A 89 -6.89 16.08 -1.26
C ASP A 89 -7.37 16.07 0.20
N LEU A 90 -8.05 15.01 0.62
CA LEU A 90 -8.47 14.79 2.01
C LEU A 90 -7.29 14.74 2.99
N ILE A 91 -6.19 14.09 2.60
CA ILE A 91 -4.97 14.00 3.42
C ILE A 91 -4.23 15.33 3.43
N GLY A 92 -4.12 16.02 2.29
CA GLY A 92 -3.56 17.38 2.23
C GLY A 92 -4.30 18.33 3.16
N ALA A 93 -5.63 18.32 3.11
CA ALA A 93 -6.50 19.10 3.97
C ALA A 93 -6.33 18.76 5.46
N LYS A 94 -6.22 17.47 5.81
CA LYS A 94 -6.04 17.03 7.21
C LYS A 94 -4.63 17.25 7.75
N SER A 95 -3.61 17.13 6.90
CA SER A 95 -2.20 17.27 7.26
C SER A 95 -1.68 18.69 7.21
N LYS A 96 -2.50 19.67 6.77
CA LYS A 96 -2.10 21.08 6.56
C LYS A 96 -0.83 21.21 5.70
N GLY A 97 -0.60 20.28 4.77
CA GLY A 97 0.58 20.29 3.88
C GLY A 97 1.88 19.75 4.49
N TYR A 98 1.89 19.25 5.74
CA TYR A 98 3.11 18.70 6.36
C TYR A 98 3.49 17.28 5.88
N LEU A 99 2.57 16.58 5.24
CA LEU A 99 2.78 15.25 4.69
C LEU A 99 3.01 15.34 3.19
N THR A 100 4.18 14.87 2.74
CA THR A 100 4.49 14.74 1.32
C THR A 100 3.69 13.57 0.76
N TYR A 101 2.93 13.81 -0.31
CA TYR A 101 2.22 12.73 -0.98
C TYR A 101 3.26 11.83 -1.68
N PRO A 102 3.26 10.52 -1.42
CA PRO A 102 4.18 9.60 -2.05
C PRO A 102 3.72 9.29 -3.47
N ASP A 103 4.66 8.94 -4.36
CA ASP A 103 4.33 8.47 -5.70
C ASP A 103 3.31 7.32 -5.67
N GLY A 104 2.37 7.31 -6.61
CA GLY A 104 1.31 6.30 -6.70
C GLY A 104 1.85 4.87 -6.70
N ASN A 105 3.02 4.63 -7.31
CA ASN A 105 3.66 3.33 -7.30
C ASN A 105 4.16 2.94 -5.91
N LEU A 106 4.68 3.88 -5.11
CA LEU A 106 5.10 3.60 -3.73
C LEU A 106 3.90 3.23 -2.86
N PHE A 107 2.77 3.92 -3.04
CA PHE A 107 1.51 3.56 -2.38
C PHE A 107 1.04 2.14 -2.76
N ILE A 108 1.03 1.82 -4.06
CA ILE A 108 0.68 0.49 -4.57
C ILE A 108 1.62 -0.58 -4.00
N ILE A 109 2.93 -0.34 -3.97
CA ILE A 109 3.93 -1.26 -3.41
C ILE A 109 3.63 -1.54 -1.93
N ILE A 110 3.37 -0.51 -1.13
CA ILE A 110 3.10 -0.70 0.30
C ILE A 110 1.77 -1.44 0.52
N LYS A 111 0.72 -1.12 -0.25
CA LYS A 111 -0.55 -1.86 -0.20
C LYS A 111 -0.37 -3.34 -0.54
N HIS A 112 0.47 -3.66 -1.52
CA HIS A 112 0.82 -5.05 -1.82
C HIS A 112 1.60 -5.71 -0.68
N ILE A 113 2.54 -5.00 -0.04
CA ILE A 113 3.26 -5.51 1.13
C ILE A 113 2.30 -5.80 2.29
N GLU A 114 1.35 -4.90 2.59
CA GLU A 114 0.34 -5.11 3.62
C GLU A 114 -0.52 -6.35 3.34
N ASN A 115 -0.93 -6.54 2.09
CA ASN A 115 -1.67 -7.74 1.67
C ASN A 115 -0.82 -9.02 1.85
N VAL A 116 0.44 -8.99 1.42
CA VAL A 116 1.36 -10.14 1.59
C VAL A 116 1.54 -10.47 3.07
N LEU A 117 1.69 -9.47 3.93
CA LEU A 117 1.75 -9.64 5.39
C LEU A 117 0.47 -10.29 5.94
N GLN A 118 -0.70 -9.91 5.43
CA GLN A 118 -1.97 -10.54 5.82
C GLN A 118 -2.02 -12.03 5.42
N TYR A 119 -1.53 -12.39 4.23
CA TYR A 119 -1.42 -13.79 3.81
C TYR A 119 -0.41 -14.58 4.64
N ILE A 120 0.72 -13.98 4.99
CA ILE A 120 1.71 -14.56 5.91
C ILE A 120 1.09 -14.86 7.28
N LEU A 121 0.29 -13.95 7.82
CA LEU A 121 -0.40 -14.16 9.10
C LEU A 121 -1.40 -15.33 9.01
N LYS A 122 -2.11 -15.45 7.88
CA LYS A 122 -3.04 -16.55 7.60
C LYS A 122 -2.36 -17.90 7.30
N PHE A 123 -1.05 -17.94 7.07
CA PHE A 123 -0.33 -19.19 6.86
C PHE A 123 -0.42 -20.07 8.11
N ALA A 124 -1.18 -21.15 8.00
CA ALA A 124 -1.46 -22.07 9.09
C ALA A 124 -0.20 -22.89 9.41
N CYS A 125 0.51 -22.49 10.46
CA CYS A 125 1.61 -23.27 11.02
C CYS A 125 1.77 -22.88 12.48
N THR A 126 1.76 -23.88 13.36
CA THR A 126 1.80 -23.72 14.82
C THR A 126 3.22 -23.47 15.34
N ASN A 127 4.25 -23.91 14.60
CA ASN A 127 5.65 -23.70 14.93
C ASN A 127 6.19 -22.44 14.21
N SER A 128 6.62 -21.44 14.98
CA SER A 128 7.09 -20.15 14.46
C SER A 128 8.41 -20.22 13.67
N GLU A 129 9.32 -21.11 14.05
CA GLU A 129 10.61 -21.28 13.37
C GLU A 129 10.40 -21.95 12.00
N HIS A 130 9.62 -23.02 11.99
CA HIS A 130 9.25 -23.71 10.75
C HIS A 130 8.46 -22.81 9.80
N LYS A 131 7.49 -22.05 10.32
CA LYS A 131 6.73 -21.05 9.56
C LYS A 131 7.66 -20.03 8.91
N THR A 132 8.61 -19.49 9.67
CA THR A 132 9.59 -18.52 9.17
C THR A 132 10.46 -19.14 8.09
N ASN A 133 10.99 -20.35 8.30
CA ASN A 133 11.83 -21.03 7.32
C ASN A 133 11.08 -21.32 6.01
N MET A 134 9.85 -21.84 6.10
CA MET A 134 9.01 -22.11 4.92
C MET A 134 8.68 -20.85 4.13
N LEU A 135 8.28 -19.77 4.81
CA LEU A 135 8.01 -18.50 4.15
C LEU A 135 9.27 -17.93 3.49
N THR A 136 10.41 -17.95 4.19
CA THR A 136 11.69 -17.50 3.64
C THR A 136 12.05 -18.30 2.39
N ASN A 137 11.91 -19.62 2.40
CA ASN A 137 12.18 -20.45 1.23
C ASN A 137 11.25 -20.10 0.06
N ILE A 138 9.95 -19.97 0.31
CA ILE A 138 8.96 -19.58 -0.71
C ILE A 138 9.33 -18.25 -1.35
N PHE A 139 9.63 -17.22 -0.55
CA PHE A 139 10.03 -15.90 -1.07
C PHE A 139 11.37 -15.95 -1.80
N THR A 140 12.37 -16.65 -1.27
CA THR A 140 13.68 -16.82 -1.92
C THR A 140 13.53 -17.49 -3.28
N TYR A 141 12.73 -18.56 -3.37
CA TYR A 141 12.48 -19.25 -4.64
C TYR A 141 11.78 -18.35 -5.65
N TYR A 142 10.72 -17.65 -5.23
CA TYR A 142 9.98 -16.73 -6.10
C TYR A 142 10.90 -15.64 -6.65
N ILE A 143 11.61 -14.91 -5.78
CA ILE A 143 12.51 -13.81 -6.18
C ILE A 143 13.60 -14.34 -7.12
N THR A 144 14.22 -15.46 -6.78
CA THR A 144 15.28 -16.06 -7.60
C THR A 144 14.76 -16.42 -8.99
N MET A 145 13.59 -17.04 -9.09
CA MET A 145 13.00 -17.40 -10.37
C MET A 145 12.60 -16.18 -11.19
N SER A 146 11.98 -15.17 -10.59
CA SER A 146 11.63 -13.92 -11.27
C SER A 146 12.85 -13.19 -11.82
N MET A 147 13.95 -13.14 -11.05
CA MET A 147 15.20 -12.53 -11.51
C MET A 147 15.81 -13.30 -12.68
N ARG A 148 15.80 -14.65 -12.64
CA ARG A 148 16.26 -15.48 -13.76
C ARG A 148 15.44 -15.23 -15.02
N GLN A 149 14.12 -15.18 -14.89
CA GLN A 149 13.22 -14.88 -16.01
C GLN A 149 13.51 -13.49 -16.60
N TYR A 150 13.69 -12.47 -15.75
CA TYR A 150 14.04 -11.13 -16.19
C TYR A 150 15.37 -11.12 -16.96
N SER A 151 16.43 -11.74 -16.42
CA SER A 151 17.72 -11.85 -17.10
C SER A 151 17.60 -12.55 -18.45
N TYR A 152 16.81 -13.63 -18.53
CA TYR A 152 16.54 -14.33 -19.78
C TYR A 152 15.89 -13.41 -20.82
N MET A 153 14.85 -12.67 -20.43
CA MET A 153 14.16 -11.71 -21.31
C MET A 153 15.09 -10.59 -21.80
N GLN A 154 15.94 -10.04 -20.92
CA GLN A 154 16.90 -8.98 -21.31
C GLN A 154 17.96 -9.52 -22.27
N ASN A 155 18.47 -10.73 -22.02
CA ASN A 155 19.45 -11.38 -22.90
C ASN A 155 18.88 -11.62 -24.30
N GLN A 156 17.62 -12.05 -24.42
CA GLN A 156 16.97 -12.15 -25.73
C GLN A 156 16.86 -10.81 -26.46
N LYS A 157 16.49 -9.72 -25.75
CA LYS A 157 16.43 -8.38 -26.33
C LYS A 157 17.80 -7.92 -26.82
N ASN A 158 18.84 -8.13 -26.01
CA ASN A 158 20.22 -7.77 -26.35
C ASN A 158 20.73 -8.58 -27.55
N GLN A 159 20.41 -9.86 -27.66
CA GLN A 159 20.76 -10.68 -28.82
C GLN A 159 20.15 -10.13 -30.12
N LYS A 160 18.88 -9.71 -30.09
CA LYS A 160 18.23 -9.08 -31.25
C LYS A 160 18.95 -7.79 -31.66
N ILE A 161 19.24 -6.91 -30.69
CA ILE A 161 19.97 -5.66 -30.92
C ILE A 161 21.36 -5.94 -31.51
N ASN A 162 22.09 -6.90 -30.95
CA ASN A 162 23.43 -7.25 -31.42
C ASN A 162 23.43 -7.83 -32.84
N LYS A 163 22.39 -8.60 -33.20
CA LYS A 163 22.21 -9.10 -34.57
C LYS A 163 22.01 -7.94 -35.55
N THR A 164 21.17 -6.96 -35.20
CA THR A 164 20.94 -5.77 -36.04
C THR A 164 22.21 -4.93 -36.20
N LYS A 165 22.96 -4.70 -35.10
CA LYS A 165 24.25 -3.98 -35.15
C LYS A 165 25.27 -4.68 -36.07
N LYS A 166 25.37 -6.01 -35.98
CA LYS A 166 26.26 -6.81 -36.85
C LYS A 166 25.85 -6.78 -38.32
N ASN A 167 24.55 -6.67 -38.62
CA ASN A 167 24.08 -6.55 -40.00
C ASN A 167 24.33 -5.14 -40.56
N LEU A 168 24.10 -4.10 -39.76
CA LEU A 168 24.40 -2.71 -40.14
C LEU A 168 25.89 -2.49 -40.40
N SER A 169 26.77 -3.04 -39.58
CA SER A 169 28.22 -2.94 -39.80
C SER A 169 28.71 -3.61 -41.08
N LYS A 170 27.93 -4.54 -41.66
CA LYS A 170 28.23 -5.21 -42.93
C LYS A 170 27.70 -4.46 -44.16
N LEU A 171 26.83 -3.47 -43.97
CA LEU A 171 26.26 -2.64 -45.04
C LEU A 171 27.07 -1.35 -45.27
N CYS A 172 27.98 -1.01 -44.35
CA CYS A 172 28.87 0.15 -44.44
C CYS A 172 30.26 -0.19 -45.03
N TYR A 173 30.41 -1.38 -45.61
CA TYR A 173 31.50 -1.83 -46.46
C TYR A 173 30.90 -2.35 -47.76
#